data_AF-A0A699ZMH8-F1
#
_entry.id   AF-A0A699ZMH8-F1
#
_cell.length_a   1.000
_cell.length_b   1.000
_cell.length_c   1.000
_cell.angle_alpha   90.00
_cell.angle_beta   90.00
_cell.angle_gamma   90.00
#
_symmetry.space_group_name_H-M   'P 1'
#
loop_
_entity.id
_entity.type
_entity.pdbx_description
1 polymer ?
#
loop_
_entity_poly.entity_id
_entity_poly.type
_entity_poly.pdbx_seq_one_letter_code
_entity_poly.pdbx_strand_id
1 'polypeptide(L)'
;MWHYAKLETELMRVYLQEVLPGITQPGDDNNYGSAGVLDVLCLQALSKRIHYGKFVAEAKFQAQPQEYERLIRARDAQAILHLLTDKAVEQRVIERVRLKAATFGQDIVAPSQQPGSSSASSNDSGSNGEGSSDSSDTHLPGLLPPQGLSSKEAAGPRLKVSPDVVAALYERWVMPLTKEVEVQYLLARLG
;
A
#
# COMPACT_ATOMS: atom_id res chain seq x y z
N MET A 1 23.84 -13.76 20.14
CA MET A 1 23.51 -14.68 19.03
C MET A 1 22.05 -15.14 19.08
N TRP A 2 21.53 -15.58 20.23
CA TRP A 2 20.12 -16.01 20.41
C TRP A 2 19.03 -14.99 20.00
N HIS A 3 19.19 -13.71 20.33
CA HIS A 3 18.15 -12.70 20.07
C HIS A 3 17.92 -12.41 18.57
N TYR A 4 18.98 -12.51 17.76
CA TYR A 4 18.89 -12.33 16.31
C TYR A 4 18.09 -13.46 15.65
N ALA A 5 18.32 -14.71 16.09
CA ALA A 5 17.61 -15.88 15.59
C ALA A 5 16.10 -15.84 15.92
N LYS A 6 15.74 -15.38 17.13
CA LYS A 6 14.33 -15.22 17.52
C LYS A 6 13.61 -14.21 16.62
N LEU A 7 14.24 -13.07 16.35
CA LEU A 7 13.66 -12.03 15.50
C LEU A 7 13.50 -12.47 14.04
N GLU A 8 14.51 -13.12 13.45
CA GLU A 8 14.40 -13.63 12.08
C GLU A 8 13.31 -14.70 11.95
N THR A 9 13.16 -15.55 12.96
CA THR A 9 12.08 -16.55 13.02
C THR A 9 10.71 -15.87 13.06
N GLU A 10 10.56 -14.84 13.90
CA GLU A 10 9.31 -14.11 14.02
C GLU A 10 9.01 -13.29 12.76
N LEU A 11 10.01 -12.69 12.14
CA LEU A 11 9.87 -11.98 10.87
C LEU A 11 9.41 -12.93 9.77
N MET A 12 10.02 -14.12 9.65
CA MET A 12 9.59 -15.13 8.68
C MET A 12 8.14 -15.55 8.93
N ARG A 13 7.76 -15.77 10.20
CA ARG A 13 6.39 -16.11 10.59
C ARG A 13 5.40 -15.01 10.15
N VAL A 14 5.68 -13.76 10.52
CA VAL A 14 4.86 -12.60 10.15
C VAL A 14 4.78 -12.45 8.63
N TYR A 15 5.88 -12.64 7.91
CA TYR A 15 5.91 -12.54 6.46
C TYR A 15 4.94 -13.54 5.82
N LEU A 16 5.04 -14.82 6.20
CA LEU A 16 4.23 -15.89 5.61
C LEU A 16 2.76 -15.87 6.06
N GLN A 17 2.50 -15.54 7.32
CA GLN A 17 1.16 -15.66 7.90
C GLN A 17 0.32 -14.38 7.80
N GLU A 18 0.96 -13.22 7.70
CA GLU A 18 0.27 -11.93 7.83
C GLU A 18 0.50 -11.05 6.61
N VAL A 19 1.76 -10.87 6.21
CA VAL A 19 2.11 -9.95 5.11
C VAL A 19 1.69 -10.53 3.77
N LEU A 20 2.13 -11.76 3.46
CA LEU A 20 1.88 -12.38 2.17
C LEU A 20 0.37 -12.53 1.90
N PRO A 21 -0.46 -13.09 2.81
CA PRO A 21 -1.90 -13.19 2.59
C PRO A 21 -2.61 -11.82 2.54
N GLY A 22 -2.04 -10.80 3.16
CA GLY A 22 -2.58 -9.44 3.11
C GLY A 22 -2.37 -8.75 1.76
N ILE A 23 -1.30 -9.09 1.02
CA ILE A 23 -0.93 -8.40 -0.23
C ILE A 23 -1.13 -9.26 -1.49
N THR A 24 -1.44 -10.55 -1.35
CA THR A 24 -1.67 -11.46 -2.47
C THR A 24 -3.10 -12.01 -2.47
N GLN A 25 -3.56 -12.42 -3.65
CA GLN A 25 -4.79 -13.18 -3.78
C GLN A 25 -4.48 -14.67 -3.64
N PRO A 26 -5.37 -15.48 -3.04
CA PRO A 26 -5.20 -16.93 -3.03
C PRO A 26 -5.27 -17.47 -4.46
N GLY A 27 -4.37 -18.38 -4.79
CA GLY A 27 -4.28 -18.99 -6.12
C GLY A 27 -2.87 -19.45 -6.44
N ASP A 28 -2.70 -19.97 -7.65
CA ASP A 28 -1.41 -20.40 -8.18
C ASP A 28 -1.30 -19.95 -9.64
N ASP A 29 -0.35 -19.07 -9.91
CA ASP A 29 -0.07 -18.52 -11.23
C ASP A 29 1.14 -19.18 -11.92
N ASN A 30 1.72 -20.23 -11.29
CA ASN A 30 2.92 -20.95 -11.71
C ASN A 30 4.22 -20.13 -11.79
N ASN A 31 4.26 -18.90 -11.27
CA ASN A 31 5.45 -18.04 -11.31
C ASN A 31 6.38 -18.26 -10.10
N TYR A 32 6.65 -19.51 -9.72
CA TYR A 32 7.37 -19.85 -8.49
C TYR A 32 8.77 -19.24 -8.39
N GLY A 33 9.49 -19.16 -9.51
CA GLY A 33 10.82 -18.56 -9.55
C GLY A 33 10.79 -17.06 -9.26
N SER A 34 9.86 -16.33 -9.87
CA SER A 34 9.66 -14.91 -9.62
C SER A 34 9.14 -14.64 -8.21
N ALA A 35 8.18 -15.44 -7.75
CA ALA A 35 7.65 -15.37 -6.39
C ALA A 35 8.78 -15.56 -5.36
N GLY A 36 9.59 -16.63 -5.48
CA GLY A 36 10.69 -16.89 -4.55
C GLY A 36 11.77 -15.80 -4.54
N VAL A 37 12.10 -15.20 -5.70
CA VAL A 37 13.03 -14.07 -5.75
C VAL A 37 12.44 -12.83 -5.06
N LEU A 38 11.16 -12.53 -5.29
CA LEU A 38 10.47 -11.41 -4.64
C LEU A 38 10.35 -11.62 -3.13
N ASP A 39 10.10 -12.85 -2.67
CA ASP A 39 10.05 -13.20 -1.25
C ASP A 39 11.38 -12.88 -0.56
N VAL A 40 12.50 -13.30 -1.15
CA VAL A 40 13.83 -13.02 -0.60
C VAL A 40 14.07 -11.51 -0.53
N LEU A 41 13.71 -10.75 -1.57
CA LEU A 41 13.87 -9.30 -1.57
C LEU A 41 13.02 -8.62 -0.49
N CYS A 42 11.77 -9.03 -0.34
CA CYS A 42 10.87 -8.52 0.69
C CYS A 42 11.40 -8.83 2.10
N LEU A 43 11.79 -10.08 2.37
CA LEU A 43 12.35 -10.49 3.65
C LEU A 43 13.64 -9.74 3.98
N GLN A 44 14.57 -9.59 3.02
CA GLN A 44 15.79 -8.81 3.21
C GLN A 44 15.50 -7.34 3.52
N ALA A 45 14.55 -6.73 2.79
CA ALA A 45 14.17 -5.33 3.01
C ALA A 45 13.53 -5.14 4.39
N LEU A 46 12.64 -6.04 4.81
CA LEU A 46 12.00 -6.02 6.12
C LEU A 46 13.01 -6.25 7.24
N SER A 47 13.85 -7.29 7.14
CA SER A 47 14.88 -7.58 8.12
C SER A 47 15.81 -6.39 8.29
N LYS A 48 16.32 -5.83 7.17
CA LYS A 48 17.15 -4.63 7.21
C LYS A 48 16.41 -3.48 7.91
N ARG A 49 15.17 -3.18 7.52
CA ARG A 49 14.42 -2.06 8.11
C ARG A 49 14.22 -2.21 9.61
N ILE A 50 13.86 -3.40 10.08
CA ILE A 50 13.64 -3.69 11.50
C ILE A 50 14.96 -3.57 12.28
N HIS A 51 16.04 -4.14 11.75
CA HIS A 51 17.36 -4.08 12.36
C HIS A 51 17.97 -2.66 12.41
N TYR A 52 17.55 -1.77 11.51
CA TYR A 52 17.92 -0.36 11.61
C TYR A 52 17.44 0.30 12.91
N GLY A 53 16.49 -0.33 13.63
CA GLY A 53 16.14 0.04 15.01
C GLY A 53 17.36 0.18 15.93
N LYS A 54 18.44 -0.59 15.74
CA LYS A 54 19.68 -0.44 16.52
C LYS A 54 20.30 0.95 16.38
N PHE A 55 20.35 1.47 15.16
CA PHE A 55 20.90 2.80 14.89
C PHE A 55 19.96 3.91 15.37
N VAL A 56 18.63 3.69 15.25
CA VAL A 56 17.63 4.61 15.80
C VAL A 56 17.74 4.69 17.32
N ALA A 57 17.87 3.54 17.98
CA ALA A 57 18.06 3.46 19.42
C ALA A 57 19.35 4.16 19.87
N GLU A 58 20.47 3.94 19.18
CA GLU A 58 21.72 4.64 19.50
C GLU A 58 21.56 6.16 19.33
N ALA A 59 20.94 6.63 18.25
CA ALA A 59 20.70 8.06 18.05
C ALA A 59 19.84 8.67 19.18
N LYS A 60 18.79 7.96 19.61
CA LYS A 60 17.94 8.38 20.73
C LYS A 60 18.69 8.36 22.08
N PHE A 61 19.52 7.34 22.31
CA PHE A 61 20.37 7.25 23.49
C PHE A 61 21.32 8.45 23.56
N GLN A 62 22.03 8.75 22.48
CA GLN A 62 22.96 9.88 22.42
C GLN A 62 22.27 11.24 22.65
N ALA A 63 21.00 11.38 22.24
CA ALA A 63 20.24 12.60 22.47
C ALA A 63 19.86 12.79 23.96
N GLN A 64 19.67 11.71 24.72
CA GLN A 64 19.21 11.76 26.13
C GLN A 64 19.90 10.70 27.02
N PRO A 65 21.24 10.69 27.15
CA PRO A 65 21.96 9.53 27.70
C PRO A 65 21.60 9.22 29.15
N GLN A 66 21.51 10.26 30.00
CA GLN A 66 21.28 10.10 31.45
C GLN A 66 19.98 9.35 31.77
N GLU A 67 18.91 9.67 31.04
CA GLU A 67 17.60 9.06 31.26
C GLU A 67 17.58 7.61 30.80
N TYR A 68 18.09 7.32 29.60
CA TYR A 68 18.20 5.95 29.12
C TYR A 68 19.13 5.11 30.00
N GLU A 69 20.27 5.65 30.43
CA GLU A 69 21.18 4.93 31.33
C GLU A 69 20.49 4.52 32.64
N ARG A 70 19.68 5.41 33.23
CA ARG A 70 18.90 5.10 34.44
C ARG A 70 17.95 3.93 34.20
N LEU A 71 17.19 3.97 33.11
CA LEU A 71 16.23 2.92 32.77
C LEU A 71 16.92 1.58 32.40
N ILE A 72 18.04 1.65 31.69
CA ILE A 72 18.84 0.46 31.30
C ILE A 72 19.42 -0.22 32.54
N ARG A 73 19.99 0.54 33.49
CA ARG A 73 20.51 -0.01 34.75
C ARG A 73 19.41 -0.64 35.60
N ALA A 74 18.19 -0.06 35.58
CA ALA A 74 17.02 -0.62 36.22
C ALA A 74 16.42 -1.84 35.49
N ARG A 75 16.92 -2.17 34.27
CA ARG A 75 16.37 -3.21 33.38
C ARG A 75 14.87 -3.04 33.08
N ASP A 76 14.39 -1.80 33.08
CA ASP A 76 12.96 -1.50 32.86
C ASP A 76 12.63 -1.38 31.37
N ALA A 77 12.35 -2.53 30.74
CA ALA A 77 12.01 -2.61 29.32
C ALA A 77 10.75 -1.81 28.96
N GLN A 78 9.77 -1.72 29.87
CA GLN A 78 8.49 -1.04 29.61
C GLN A 78 8.67 0.47 29.64
N ALA A 79 9.41 1.00 30.62
CA ALA A 79 9.73 2.42 30.67
C ALA A 79 10.57 2.84 29.45
N ILE A 80 11.54 2.02 29.01
CA ILE A 80 12.29 2.28 27.78
C ILE A 80 11.34 2.32 26.58
N LEU A 81 10.44 1.35 26.45
CA LEU A 81 9.48 1.31 25.35
C LEU A 81 8.56 2.55 25.33
N HIS A 82 8.08 2.98 26.50
CA HIS A 82 7.31 4.20 26.64
C HIS A 82 8.10 5.44 26.21
N LEU A 83 9.36 5.56 26.66
CA LEU A 83 10.23 6.67 26.30
C LEU A 83 10.56 6.69 24.79
N LEU A 84 10.69 5.52 24.17
CA LEU A 84 10.91 5.39 22.71
C LEU A 84 9.69 5.76 21.87
N THR A 85 8.49 5.76 22.45
CA THR A 85 7.21 5.86 21.76
C THR A 85 6.79 7.32 21.61
N ASP A 86 6.86 7.82 20.39
CA ASP A 86 6.26 9.10 20.00
C ASP A 86 5.10 8.82 19.03
N LYS A 87 3.87 8.93 19.54
CA LYS A 87 2.66 8.63 18.79
C LYS A 87 2.45 9.54 17.58
N ALA A 88 2.86 10.80 17.66
CA ALA A 88 2.74 11.72 16.53
C ALA A 88 3.75 11.36 15.42
N VAL A 89 4.96 10.93 15.79
CA VAL A 89 5.94 10.41 14.81
C VAL A 89 5.43 9.12 14.17
N GLU A 90 4.88 8.19 14.96
CA GLU A 90 4.34 6.92 14.47
C GLU A 90 3.23 7.15 13.43
N GLN A 91 2.24 7.98 13.76
CA GLN A 91 1.16 8.32 12.84
C GLN A 91 1.68 8.95 11.55
N ARG A 92 2.66 9.87 11.63
CA ARG A 92 3.29 10.45 10.43
C ARG A 92 4.04 9.43 9.59
N VAL A 93 4.65 8.41 10.22
CA VAL A 93 5.30 7.31 9.49
C VAL A 93 4.26 6.46 8.77
N ILE A 94 3.17 6.09 9.43
CA ILE A 94 2.09 5.29 8.84
C ILE A 94 1.43 6.04 7.68
N GLU A 95 1.11 7.32 7.86
CA GLU A 95 0.52 8.12 6.79
C GLU A 95 1.46 8.24 5.59
N ARG A 96 2.77 8.41 5.84
CA ARG A 96 3.74 8.41 4.74
C ARG A 96 3.84 7.07 4.03
N VAL A 97 3.71 5.94 4.74
CA VAL A 97 3.67 4.61 4.12
C VAL A 97 2.43 4.48 3.23
N ARG A 98 1.26 4.88 3.73
CA ARG A 98 0.00 4.92 2.98
C ARG A 98 0.15 5.74 1.70
N LEU A 99 0.63 6.98 1.81
CA LEU A 99 0.81 7.87 0.65
C LEU A 99 1.79 7.28 -0.37
N LYS A 100 2.92 6.70 0.08
CA LYS A 100 3.88 6.06 -0.83
C LYS A 100 3.28 4.85 -1.53
N ALA A 101 2.54 4.01 -0.83
CA ALA A 101 1.85 2.88 -1.45
C ALA A 101 0.82 3.35 -2.49
N ALA A 102 0.09 4.43 -2.19
CA ALA A 102 -0.84 5.04 -3.13
C ALA A 102 -0.15 5.67 -4.35
N THR A 103 1.07 6.22 -4.20
CA THR A 103 1.84 6.79 -5.32
C THR A 103 2.46 5.71 -6.20
N PHE A 104 3.12 4.70 -5.61
CA PHE A 104 3.87 3.71 -6.37
C PHE A 104 3.04 2.49 -6.82
N GLY A 105 1.86 2.27 -6.22
CA GLY A 105 0.98 1.15 -6.53
C GLY A 105 0.09 1.36 -7.77
N GLN A 106 0.17 2.52 -8.42
CA GLN A 106 -0.66 2.87 -9.56
C GLN A 106 -0.20 2.16 -10.83
N ASP A 107 -1.15 1.62 -11.59
CA ASP A 107 -0.88 1.25 -12.98
C ASP A 107 -0.55 2.50 -13.80
N ILE A 108 0.59 2.47 -14.50
CA ILE A 108 0.91 3.47 -15.52
C ILE A 108 -0.01 3.18 -16.71
N VAL A 109 -1.15 3.85 -16.76
CA VAL A 109 -2.02 3.80 -17.93
C VAL A 109 -1.31 4.53 -19.07
N ALA A 110 -0.74 3.78 -20.01
CA ALA A 110 -0.32 4.36 -21.29
C ALA A 110 -1.55 5.06 -21.92
N PRO A 111 -1.44 6.29 -22.43
CA PRO A 111 -2.58 6.97 -23.02
C PRO A 111 -3.11 6.11 -24.16
N SER A 112 -4.29 5.51 -23.96
CA SER A 112 -4.97 4.71 -24.97
C SER A 112 -5.22 5.61 -26.18
N GLN A 113 -4.66 5.25 -27.33
CA GLN A 113 -5.03 5.86 -28.61
C GLN A 113 -6.55 5.84 -28.73
N GLN A 114 -7.14 7.01 -28.95
CA GLN A 114 -8.56 7.11 -29.27
C GLN A 114 -8.86 6.23 -30.50
N PRO A 115 -10.01 5.53 -30.55
CA PRO A 115 -10.41 4.84 -31.77
C PRO A 115 -10.55 5.89 -32.87
N GLY A 116 -9.67 5.80 -33.86
CA GLY A 116 -9.63 6.71 -35.00
C GLY A 116 -11.00 6.81 -35.65
N SER A 117 -11.46 8.04 -35.80
CA SER A 117 -12.56 8.39 -36.69
C SER A 117 -12.31 7.77 -38.07
N SER A 118 -13.22 6.89 -38.47
CA SER A 118 -13.32 6.37 -39.83
C SER A 118 -13.49 7.54 -40.80
N SER A 119 -12.41 7.90 -41.50
CA SER A 119 -12.48 8.71 -42.72
C SER A 119 -12.96 7.81 -43.86
N ALA A 120 -14.28 7.74 -44.05
CA ALA A 120 -14.88 7.14 -45.22
C ALA A 120 -14.73 8.09 -46.41
N SER A 121 -13.94 7.68 -47.40
CA SER A 121 -13.85 8.31 -48.71
C SER A 121 -15.17 8.19 -49.45
N SER A 122 -15.61 9.34 -49.95
CA SER A 122 -16.65 9.57 -50.95
C SER A 122 -16.51 8.68 -52.19
N ASN A 123 -17.63 8.13 -52.66
CA ASN A 123 -17.92 8.01 -54.09
C ASN A 123 -19.43 8.10 -54.34
N ASP A 124 -19.74 9.02 -55.24
CA ASP A 124 -21.03 9.47 -55.78
C ASP A 124 -21.48 8.56 -56.94
N SER A 125 -22.80 8.34 -57.09
CA SER A 125 -23.51 8.03 -58.35
C SER A 125 -25.04 7.94 -58.17
N GLY A 126 -25.75 9.05 -58.43
CA GLY A 126 -26.88 9.23 -59.37
C GLY A 126 -28.20 8.39 -59.39
N SER A 127 -29.32 9.10 -59.14
CA SER A 127 -30.69 9.05 -59.78
C SER A 127 -31.61 7.84 -59.52
N ASN A 128 -32.96 7.88 -59.48
CA ASN A 128 -34.06 8.86 -59.57
C ASN A 128 -35.35 8.14 -59.09
N GLY A 129 -36.41 8.85 -58.64
CA GLY A 129 -37.78 8.28 -58.56
C GLY A 129 -38.72 8.88 -57.50
N GLU A 130 -39.88 9.35 -57.95
CA GLU A 130 -40.86 10.26 -57.33
C GLU A 130 -41.94 9.61 -56.43
N GLY A 131 -42.69 10.45 -55.68
CA GLY A 131 -44.05 10.18 -55.13
C GLY A 131 -44.15 10.42 -53.61
N SER A 132 -44.56 11.59 -53.11
CA SER A 132 -45.92 12.15 -52.93
C SER A 132 -46.68 11.65 -51.69
N SER A 133 -47.14 12.62 -50.86
CA SER A 133 -48.29 12.58 -49.92
C SER A 133 -48.10 11.70 -48.65
N ASP A 134 -48.55 12.00 -47.42
CA ASP A 134 -49.42 13.02 -46.83
C ASP A 134 -49.35 12.87 -45.28
N SER A 135 -49.86 13.87 -44.56
CA SER A 135 -50.52 13.76 -43.25
C SER A 135 -49.71 13.52 -41.94
N SER A 136 -49.60 14.62 -41.18
CA SER A 136 -49.90 14.78 -39.75
C SER A 136 -50.05 13.56 -38.84
N ASP A 137 -49.35 13.54 -37.70
CA ASP A 137 -50.07 13.78 -36.44
C ASP A 137 -49.16 14.08 -35.24
N THR A 138 -49.60 15.06 -34.46
CA THR A 138 -49.01 15.57 -33.23
C THR A 138 -49.74 14.90 -32.08
N HIS A 139 -49.06 14.15 -31.21
CA HIS A 139 -49.55 13.88 -29.84
C HIS A 139 -48.41 13.46 -28.90
N LEU A 140 -48.06 14.35 -27.98
CA LEU A 140 -47.58 13.99 -26.64
C LEU A 140 -48.82 13.87 -25.74
N PRO A 141 -48.82 12.95 -24.75
CA PRO A 141 -48.49 13.42 -23.40
C PRO A 141 -47.64 12.42 -22.61
N GLY A 142 -47.01 12.95 -21.56
CA GLY A 142 -45.95 12.31 -20.80
C GLY A 142 -46.37 11.11 -19.95
N LEU A 143 -45.36 10.38 -19.48
CA LEU A 143 -45.04 10.21 -18.06
C LEU A 143 -43.91 9.18 -17.94
N LEU A 144 -42.67 9.60 -17.65
CA LEU A 144 -41.68 8.75 -16.98
C LEU A 144 -40.60 9.65 -16.35
N PRO A 145 -40.26 9.48 -15.06
CA PRO A 145 -39.12 10.16 -14.46
C PRO A 145 -37.81 9.55 -15.00
N PRO A 146 -36.79 10.35 -15.37
CA PRO A 146 -35.48 9.78 -15.62
C PRO A 146 -34.87 9.33 -14.28
N GLN A 147 -34.91 8.03 -14.04
CA GLN A 147 -34.02 7.37 -13.10
C GLN A 147 -32.58 7.46 -13.60
N GLY A 148 -31.65 7.65 -12.66
CA GLY A 148 -30.23 7.43 -12.90
C GLY A 148 -29.40 8.71 -12.87
N LEU A 149 -29.26 9.30 -11.68
CA LEU A 149 -27.99 9.91 -11.31
C LEU A 149 -26.94 8.79 -11.30
N SER A 150 -26.41 8.46 -12.48
CA SER A 150 -25.15 7.74 -12.60
C SER A 150 -24.08 8.71 -12.13
N SER A 151 -23.88 8.73 -10.81
CA SER A 151 -22.68 9.28 -10.20
C SER A 151 -21.52 8.50 -10.80
N LYS A 152 -20.95 9.06 -11.86
CA LYS A 152 -19.68 8.63 -12.42
C LYS A 152 -18.64 8.96 -11.36
N GLU A 153 -18.52 8.08 -10.37
CA GLU A 153 -17.38 8.04 -9.45
C GLU A 153 -16.14 8.16 -10.33
N ALA A 154 -15.38 9.23 -10.11
CA ALA A 154 -14.11 9.43 -10.77
C ALA A 154 -13.25 8.22 -10.40
N ALA A 155 -13.17 7.25 -11.32
CA ALA A 155 -12.43 6.03 -11.12
C ALA A 155 -10.96 6.41 -10.91
N GLY A 156 -10.53 6.38 -9.63
CA GLY A 156 -9.15 6.58 -9.27
C GLY A 156 -8.25 5.55 -9.96
N PRO A 157 -6.92 5.80 -10.00
CA PRO A 157 -5.98 4.85 -10.60
C PRO A 157 -6.16 3.46 -9.98
N ARG A 158 -6.13 2.41 -10.81
CA ARG A 158 -6.17 1.03 -10.32
C ARG A 158 -4.89 0.77 -9.52
N LEU A 159 -5.07 0.42 -8.25
CA LEU A 159 -3.99 0.07 -7.34
C LEU A 159 -3.89 -1.45 -7.25
N LYS A 160 -2.69 -2.00 -7.49
CA LYS A 160 -2.48 -3.46 -7.40
C LYS A 160 -2.57 -3.99 -5.97
N VAL A 161 -2.22 -3.17 -4.99
CA VAL A 161 -2.31 -3.45 -3.56
C VAL A 161 -2.91 -2.23 -2.86
N SER A 162 -3.86 -2.46 -1.94
CA SER A 162 -4.50 -1.39 -1.19
C SER A 162 -3.49 -0.66 -0.29
N PRO A 163 -3.35 0.67 -0.37
CA PRO A 163 -2.46 1.45 0.49
C PRO A 163 -2.77 1.28 1.98
N ASP A 164 -4.05 1.09 2.29
CA ASP A 164 -4.58 0.92 3.63
C ASP A 164 -4.09 -0.39 4.24
N VAL A 165 -4.06 -1.45 3.43
CA VAL A 165 -3.53 -2.75 3.85
C VAL A 165 -2.04 -2.65 4.09
N VAL A 166 -1.28 -1.99 3.21
CA VAL A 166 0.17 -1.78 3.40
C VAL A 166 0.45 -0.99 4.68
N ALA A 167 -0.31 0.08 4.93
CA ALA A 167 -0.17 0.90 6.14
C ALA A 167 -0.51 0.08 7.41
N ALA A 168 -1.60 -0.68 7.40
CA ALA A 168 -2.02 -1.52 8.51
C ALA A 168 -0.99 -2.62 8.83
N LEU A 169 -0.45 -3.29 7.81
CA LEU A 169 0.60 -4.30 7.98
C LEU A 169 1.87 -3.68 8.59
N TYR A 170 2.26 -2.48 8.12
CA TYR A 170 3.43 -1.78 8.64
C TYR A 170 3.24 -1.38 10.12
N GLU A 171 2.05 -0.85 10.46
CA GLU A 171 1.70 -0.46 11.83
C GLU A 171 1.61 -1.66 12.78
N ARG A 172 0.98 -2.75 12.33
CA ARG A 172 0.72 -3.92 13.17
C ARG A 172 1.97 -4.75 13.44
N TRP A 173 2.88 -4.84 12.47
CA TRP A 173 3.97 -5.81 12.53
C TRP A 173 5.36 -5.18 12.44
N VAL A 174 5.62 -4.38 11.40
CA VAL A 174 6.99 -3.87 11.13
C VAL A 174 7.44 -2.90 12.22
N MET A 175 6.58 -1.95 12.60
CA MET A 175 6.90 -0.95 13.62
C MET A 175 7.08 -1.55 15.02
N PRO A 176 6.19 -2.43 15.53
CA PRO A 176 6.41 -3.12 16.81
C PRO A 176 7.68 -3.94 16.85
N LEU A 177 7.99 -4.73 15.82
CA LEU A 177 9.23 -5.49 15.74
C LEU A 177 10.47 -4.57 15.76
N THR A 178 10.38 -3.42 15.10
CA THR A 178 11.46 -2.41 15.13
C THR A 178 11.67 -1.87 16.55
N LYS A 179 10.58 -1.58 17.28
CA LYS A 179 10.68 -1.15 18.69
C LYS A 179 11.23 -2.22 19.61
N GLU A 180 10.87 -3.49 19.39
CA GLU A 180 11.45 -4.60 20.13
C GLU A 180 12.98 -4.63 19.95
N VAL A 181 13.47 -4.43 18.72
CA VAL A 181 14.91 -4.27 18.45
C VAL A 181 15.51 -3.07 19.17
N GLU A 182 14.84 -1.92 19.16
CA GLU A 182 15.30 -0.71 19.87
C GLU A 182 15.46 -0.98 21.38
N VAL A 183 14.44 -1.57 22.03
CA VAL A 183 14.46 -1.90 23.46
C VAL A 183 15.55 -2.93 23.78
N GLN A 184 15.64 -4.01 23.01
CA GLN A 184 16.65 -5.06 23.23
C GLN A 184 18.07 -4.50 23.06
N TYR A 185 18.28 -3.63 22.07
CA TYR A 185 19.56 -2.96 21.87
C TYR A 185 19.95 -2.11 23.08
N LEU A 186 19.03 -1.27 23.59
CA LEU A 186 19.28 -0.41 24.74
C LEU A 186 19.56 -1.22 26.00
N LEU A 187 18.80 -2.30 26.26
CA LEU A 187 19.02 -3.15 27.42
C LEU A 187 20.39 -3.83 27.41
N ALA A 188 20.94 -4.16 26.24
CA ALA A 188 22.27 -4.75 26.10
C ALA A 188 23.40 -3.70 25.98
N ARG A 189 23.08 -2.40 25.98
CA ARG A 189 24.04 -1.34 25.62
C ARG A 189 25.14 -1.11 26.66
N LEU A 190 24.84 -1.33 27.94
CA LEU A 190 25.75 -1.06 29.07
C LEU A 190 26.36 -2.34 29.68
N GLY A 191 26.07 -3.53 29.14
CA GLY A 191 26.52 -4.83 29.68
C GLY A 191 25.49 -5.93 29.46
#